data_AF-A0A496P8Z7-F1
#
_entry.id   AF-A0A496P8Z7-F1
#
_cell.length_a   1.000
_cell.length_b   1.000
_cell.length_c   1.000
_cell.angle_alpha   90.00
_cell.angle_beta   90.00
_cell.angle_gamma   90.00
#
_symmetry.space_group_name_H-M   'P 1'
#
loop_
_entity.id
_entity.type
_entity.pdbx_description
1 polymer ?
#
loop_
_entity_poly.entity_id
_entity_poly.type
_entity_poly.pdbx_seq_one_letter_code
_entity_poly.pdbx_strand_id
1 'polypeptide(L)'
;YYGLQMGSINSAINCAILLVAVGVVGLEAVAVTLISVYVYTIITNKVVIGFNQRKVAFIITYRTDEVCECIINKVGRGATIINGIGAYTRTPKQIVMVAVNLLQVNKLKEVIQEADPNVFILITDAQEVIGQGFTQPIVPAEISKQLKSQDITTEANNNVVIDENSCNKSK
;
A
#
# COMPACT_ATOMS: atom_id res chain seq x y z
N TYR A 1 -35.55 1.72 -26.04
CA TYR A 1 -34.60 1.91 -24.93
C TYR A 1 -33.42 0.98 -25.16
N TYR A 2 -32.34 1.46 -25.80
CA TYR A 2 -31.17 0.63 -26.10
C TYR A 2 -30.37 0.38 -24.82
N GLY A 3 -30.54 -0.81 -24.22
CA GLY A 3 -29.78 -1.31 -23.07
C GLY A 3 -28.38 -1.78 -23.46
N LEU A 4 -27.63 -0.95 -24.20
CA LEU A 4 -26.25 -1.26 -24.54
C LEU A 4 -25.38 -1.01 -23.30
N GLN A 5 -24.75 -2.08 -22.82
CA GLN A 5 -23.83 -2.07 -21.69
C GLN A 5 -22.65 -1.14 -22.03
N MET A 6 -22.23 -0.30 -21.08
CA MET A 6 -21.15 0.71 -21.28
C MET A 6 -19.86 0.09 -21.88
N GLY A 7 -19.59 -1.18 -21.59
CA GLY A 7 -18.46 -1.92 -22.16
C GLY A 7 -18.53 -2.14 -23.67
N SER A 8 -19.72 -2.40 -24.23
CA SER A 8 -19.90 -2.63 -25.68
C SER A 8 -19.65 -1.37 -26.50
N ILE A 9 -20.06 -0.21 -25.98
CA ILE A 9 -19.83 1.09 -26.63
C ILE A 9 -18.34 1.43 -26.62
N ASN A 10 -17.66 1.25 -25.48
CA ASN A 10 -16.23 1.51 -25.37
C ASN A 10 -15.41 0.56 -26.27
N SER A 11 -15.79 -0.71 -26.36
CA SER A 11 -15.13 -1.67 -27.26
C SER A 11 -15.30 -1.29 -28.73
N ALA A 12 -16.50 -0.84 -29.14
CA ALA A 12 -16.76 -0.42 -30.52
C ALA A 12 -15.93 0.82 -30.94
N ILE A 13 -15.83 1.82 -30.05
CA ILE A 13 -15.02 3.02 -30.30
C ILE A 13 -13.54 2.66 -30.45
N ASN A 14 -13.00 1.82 -29.55
CA ASN A 14 -11.61 1.39 -29.60
C ASN A 14 -11.29 0.58 -30.89
N CYS A 15 -12.20 -0.29 -31.32
CA CYS A 15 -12.06 -1.00 -32.60
C CYS A 15 -12.00 -0.04 -33.80
N ALA A 16 -12.84 1.00 -33.81
CA ALA A 16 -12.85 1.99 -34.89
C ALA A 16 -11.52 2.76 -34.97
N ILE A 17 -10.96 3.15 -33.82
CA ILE A 17 -9.66 3.84 -33.76
C ILE A 17 -8.53 2.95 -34.29
N LEU A 18 -8.52 1.66 -33.90
CA LEU A 18 -7.53 0.69 -34.37
C LEU A 18 -7.59 0.48 -35.89
N LEU A 19 -8.79 0.39 -36.48
CA LEU A 19 -8.97 0.26 -37.93
C LEU A 19 -8.40 1.45 -38.70
N VAL A 20 -8.60 2.67 -38.19
CA VAL A 20 -8.06 3.88 -38.83
C VAL A 20 -6.54 3.95 -38.67
N ALA A 21 -5.99 3.56 -37.52
CA ALA A 21 -4.55 3.56 -37.26
C ALA A 21 -3.76 2.63 -38.19
N VAL A 22 -4.34 1.47 -38.56
CA VAL A 22 -3.73 0.52 -39.52
C VAL A 22 -3.53 1.16 -40.90
N GLY A 23 -4.43 2.04 -41.33
CA GLY A 23 -4.36 2.68 -42.65
C GLY A 23 -3.38 3.86 -42.76
N VAL A 24 -3.04 4.53 -41.65
CA VAL A 24 -2.30 5.81 -41.65
C VAL A 24 -0.79 5.63 -41.50
N VAL A 25 -0.35 4.64 -40.73
CA VAL A 25 1.03 4.58 -40.21
C VAL A 25 1.96 3.70 -41.07
N GLY A 26 1.41 2.80 -41.90
CA GLY A 26 2.20 1.84 -42.67
C GLY A 26 2.74 0.68 -41.83
N LEU A 27 2.92 -0.49 -42.46
CA LEU A 27 3.17 -1.75 -41.75
C LEU A 27 4.46 -1.72 -40.90
N GLU A 28 5.51 -1.07 -41.40
CA GLU A 28 6.81 -0.99 -40.71
C GLU A 28 6.73 -0.16 -39.42
N ALA A 29 6.12 1.02 -39.47
CA ALA A 29 5.98 1.88 -38.30
C ALA A 29 4.99 1.30 -37.28
N VAL A 30 3.95 0.58 -37.72
CA VAL A 30 3.04 -0.16 -36.82
C VAL A 30 3.79 -1.27 -36.08
N ALA A 31 4.61 -2.06 -36.77
CA ALA A 31 5.37 -3.15 -36.15
C ALA A 31 6.36 -2.64 -35.08
N VAL A 32 7.08 -1.55 -35.38
CA VAL A 32 8.00 -0.92 -34.42
C VAL A 32 7.23 -0.38 -33.21
N THR A 33 6.11 0.32 -33.44
CA THR A 33 5.28 0.87 -32.36
C THR A 33 4.72 -0.23 -31.46
N LEU A 34 4.26 -1.34 -32.03
CA LEU A 34 3.72 -2.48 -31.28
C LEU A 34 4.78 -3.07 -30.33
N ILE A 35 6.01 -3.25 -30.83
CA ILE A 35 7.13 -3.74 -30.02
C ILE A 35 7.48 -2.73 -28.93
N SER A 36 7.57 -1.43 -29.25
CA SER A 36 7.86 -0.37 -28.29
C SER A 36 6.84 -0.31 -27.15
N VAL A 37 5.54 -0.35 -27.48
CA VAL A 37 4.46 -0.32 -26.48
C VAL A 37 4.47 -1.58 -25.62
N TYR A 38 4.77 -2.74 -26.20
CA TYR A 38 4.90 -3.99 -25.44
C TYR A 38 6.04 -3.91 -24.41
N VAL A 39 7.23 -3.49 -24.84
CA VAL A 39 8.38 -3.33 -23.95
C VAL A 39 8.11 -2.26 -22.88
N TYR A 40 7.54 -1.11 -23.27
CA TYR A 40 7.15 -0.05 -22.35
C TYR A 40 6.17 -0.54 -21.27
N THR A 41 5.18 -1.34 -21.67
CA THR A 41 4.18 -1.91 -20.74
C THR A 41 4.84 -2.84 -19.74
N ILE A 42 5.75 -3.72 -20.17
CA ILE A 42 6.49 -4.61 -19.26
C ILE A 42 7.34 -3.81 -18.28
N ILE A 43 8.07 -2.80 -18.77
CA ILE A 43 8.93 -1.96 -17.93
C ILE A 43 8.07 -1.19 -16.91
N THR A 44 7.02 -0.53 -17.38
CA THR A 44 6.11 0.25 -16.52
C THR A 44 5.47 -0.65 -15.47
N ASN A 45 4.94 -1.81 -15.85
CA ASN A 45 4.37 -2.75 -14.89
C ASN A 45 5.42 -3.22 -13.87
N LYS A 46 6.64 -3.53 -14.31
CA LYS A 46 7.72 -3.92 -13.39
C LYS A 46 8.12 -2.79 -12.45
N VAL A 47 8.20 -1.55 -12.92
CA VAL A 47 8.62 -0.40 -12.11
C VAL A 47 7.50 0.02 -11.15
N VAL A 48 6.28 0.18 -11.64
CA VAL A 48 5.13 0.62 -10.85
C VAL A 48 4.74 -0.44 -9.82
N ILE A 49 4.66 -1.71 -10.22
CA ILE A 49 4.18 -2.79 -9.36
C ILE A 49 5.33 -3.40 -8.55
N GLY A 50 6.54 -3.53 -9.12
CA GLY A 50 7.63 -4.32 -8.54
C GLY A 50 8.34 -3.68 -7.34
N PHE A 51 8.46 -2.35 -7.28
CA PHE A 51 9.20 -1.70 -6.18
C PHE A 51 8.34 -1.48 -4.92
N ASN A 52 7.02 -1.38 -5.06
CA ASN A 52 6.13 -1.08 -3.94
C ASN A 52 5.35 -2.29 -3.42
N GLN A 53 5.83 -3.50 -3.69
CA GLN A 53 5.17 -4.72 -3.18
C GLN A 53 5.31 -4.80 -1.67
N ARG A 54 4.16 -4.92 -1.00
CA ARG A 54 4.04 -5.15 0.43
C ARG A 54 3.73 -6.61 0.68
N LYS A 55 4.43 -7.19 1.65
CA LYS A 55 4.27 -8.59 2.06
C LYS A 55 3.90 -8.60 3.53
N VAL A 56 3.05 -9.54 3.92
CA VAL A 56 2.75 -9.83 5.33
C VAL A 56 3.32 -11.21 5.62
N ALA A 57 4.13 -11.31 6.66
CA ALA A 57 4.68 -12.56 7.14
C ALA A 57 4.00 -12.95 8.46
N PHE A 58 3.51 -14.19 8.50
CA PHE A 58 3.04 -14.86 9.71
C PHE A 58 4.09 -15.86 10.13
N ILE A 59 4.58 -15.73 11.35
CA ILE A 59 5.71 -16.48 11.87
C ILE A 59 5.21 -17.28 13.06
N ILE A 60 5.28 -18.61 12.95
CA ILE A 60 4.83 -19.54 13.98
C ILE A 60 6.07 -20.16 14.61
N THR A 61 6.29 -19.85 15.89
CA THR A 61 7.42 -20.32 16.71
C THR A 61 6.94 -20.57 18.15
N TYR A 62 7.74 -21.32 18.91
CA TYR A 62 7.59 -21.40 20.37
C TYR A 62 8.38 -20.32 21.13
N ARG A 63 9.28 -19.61 20.45
CA ARG A 63 10.14 -18.55 21.01
C ARG A 63 9.71 -17.17 20.52
N THR A 64 8.46 -16.83 20.78
CA THR A 64 7.80 -15.63 20.24
C THR A 64 8.51 -14.34 20.66
N ASP A 65 8.96 -14.24 21.91
CA ASP A 65 9.60 -13.04 22.45
C ASP A 65 10.97 -12.78 21.78
N GLU A 66 11.83 -13.80 21.68
CA GLU A 66 13.14 -13.70 21.01
C GLU A 66 12.99 -13.27 19.54
N VAL A 67 12.01 -13.83 18.84
CA VAL A 67 11.73 -13.50 17.45
C VAL A 67 11.20 -12.07 17.31
N CYS A 68 10.27 -11.65 18.17
CA CYS A 68 9.76 -10.28 18.19
C CYS A 68 10.88 -9.25 18.40
N GLU A 69 11.76 -9.49 19.37
CA GLU A 69 12.89 -8.61 19.66
C GLU A 69 13.87 -8.54 18.48
N CYS A 70 14.17 -9.68 17.85
CA CYS A 70 14.99 -9.73 16.65
C CYS A 70 14.38 -8.93 15.48
N ILE A 71 13.07 -9.01 15.27
CA ILE A 71 12.38 -8.26 14.21
C ILE A 71 12.45 -6.75 14.47
N ILE A 72 12.17 -6.33 15.71
CA ILE A 72 12.19 -4.91 16.09
C ILE A 72 13.60 -4.34 15.94
N ASN A 73 14.62 -5.03 16.47
CA ASN A 73 15.98 -4.51 16.53
C ASN A 73 16.76 -4.66 15.21
N LYS A 74 16.63 -5.79 14.51
CA LYS A 74 17.39 -6.04 13.27
C LYS A 74 16.66 -5.59 12.00
N VAL A 75 15.33 -5.74 11.94
CA VAL A 75 14.53 -5.41 10.75
C VAL A 75 13.94 -4.00 10.84
N GLY A 76 13.74 -3.46 12.05
CA GLY A 76 13.21 -2.12 12.26
C GLY A 76 11.72 -2.02 11.94
N ARG A 77 10.97 -3.10 12.18
CA ARG A 77 9.53 -3.19 11.90
C ARG A 77 8.76 -3.59 13.14
N GLY A 78 7.58 -3.00 13.31
CA GLY A 78 6.64 -3.41 14.35
C GLY A 78 6.08 -4.79 14.06
N ALA A 79 5.96 -5.61 15.09
CA ALA A 79 5.36 -6.94 15.03
C ALA A 79 4.12 -6.99 15.93
N THR A 80 3.15 -7.81 15.56
CA THR A 80 1.92 -8.02 16.34
C THR A 80 1.82 -9.49 16.72
N ILE A 81 1.60 -9.77 18.00
CA ILE A 81 1.41 -11.14 18.48
C ILE A 81 -0.08 -11.49 18.40
N ILE A 82 -0.37 -12.60 17.72
CA ILE A 82 -1.70 -13.18 17.58
C ILE A 82 -1.72 -14.49 18.36
N ASN A 83 -2.62 -14.59 19.34
CA ASN A 83 -2.84 -15.82 20.09
C ASN A 83 -3.86 -16.69 19.35
N GLY A 84 -3.46 -17.91 18.99
CA GLY A 84 -4.31 -18.91 18.34
C GLY A 84 -4.28 -20.24 19.08
N ILE A 85 -5.14 -21.17 18.66
CA ILE A 85 -5.15 -22.55 19.16
C ILE A 85 -4.92 -23.48 17.98
N GLY A 86 -3.93 -24.38 18.10
CA GLY A 86 -3.63 -25.36 17.06
C GLY A 86 -4.83 -26.29 16.83
N ALA A 87 -5.27 -26.45 15.59
CA ALA A 87 -6.41 -27.30 15.26
C ALA A 87 -6.17 -28.79 15.58
N TYR A 88 -4.94 -29.26 15.40
CA TYR A 88 -4.54 -30.66 15.65
C TYR A 88 -4.20 -30.90 17.12
N THR A 89 -3.27 -30.12 17.68
CA THR A 89 -2.76 -30.31 19.05
C THR A 89 -3.66 -29.72 20.13
N ARG A 90 -4.61 -28.85 19.77
CA ARG A 90 -5.46 -28.08 20.70
C ARG A 90 -4.68 -27.28 21.75
N THR A 91 -3.41 -27.01 21.48
CA THR A 91 -2.55 -26.21 22.34
C THR A 91 -2.56 -24.74 21.92
N PRO A 92 -2.46 -23.81 22.89
CA PRO A 92 -2.26 -22.40 22.57
C PRO A 92 -0.94 -22.23 21.82
N LYS A 93 -1.00 -21.44 20.75
CA LYS A 93 0.10 -21.14 19.84
C LYS A 93 0.14 -19.65 19.62
N GLN A 94 1.32 -19.07 19.69
CA GLN A 94 1.52 -17.66 19.38
C GLN A 94 2.04 -17.54 17.94
N ILE A 95 1.49 -16.57 17.22
CA ILE A 95 1.81 -16.27 15.83
C ILE A 95 2.25 -14.81 15.78
N VAL A 96 3.45 -14.55 15.27
CA VAL A 96 3.94 -13.18 15.06
C VAL A 96 3.56 -12.74 13.65
N MET A 97 2.78 -11.68 13.55
CA MET A 97 2.44 -11.03 12.28
C MET A 97 3.30 -9.79 12.09
N VAL A 98 3.95 -9.68 10.93
CA VAL A 98 4.74 -8.50 10.56
C VAL A 98 4.46 -8.10 9.11
N ALA A 99 4.22 -6.81 8.89
CA ALA A 99 4.17 -6.24 7.56
C ALA A 99 5.57 -5.76 7.16
N VAL A 100 6.03 -6.17 5.97
CA VAL A 100 7.37 -5.85 5.46
C VAL A 100 7.32 -5.50 3.97
N ASN A 101 8.33 -4.79 3.49
CA ASN A 101 8.54 -4.61 2.05
C ASN A 101 9.17 -5.86 1.45
N LEU A 102 8.99 -6.07 0.14
CA LEU A 102 9.62 -7.17 -0.59
C LEU A 102 11.13 -7.28 -0.32
N LEU A 103 11.86 -6.17 -0.28
CA LEU A 103 13.30 -6.14 -0.02
C LEU A 103 13.67 -6.56 1.41
N GLN A 104 12.77 -6.36 2.38
CA GLN A 104 12.99 -6.71 3.79
C GLN A 104 12.67 -8.18 4.08
N VAL A 105 11.95 -8.88 3.20
CA VAL A 105 11.61 -10.30 3.36
C VAL A 105 12.86 -11.17 3.47
N ASN A 106 13.87 -10.93 2.65
CA ASN A 106 15.11 -11.72 2.68
C ASN A 106 15.83 -11.56 4.02
N LYS A 107 15.99 -10.31 4.49
CA LYS A 107 16.58 -10.01 5.80
C LYS A 107 15.77 -10.60 6.94
N LEU A 108 14.44 -10.53 6.86
CA LEU A 108 13.54 -11.11 7.85
C LEU A 108 13.74 -12.63 7.96
N LYS A 109 13.81 -13.34 6.82
CA LYS A 109 14.02 -14.79 6.79
C LYS A 109 15.34 -15.17 7.45
N GLU A 110 16.42 -14.50 7.09
CA GLU A 110 17.76 -14.75 7.65
C GLU A 110 17.78 -14.56 9.17
N VAL A 111 17.26 -13.42 9.64
CA VAL A 111 17.22 -13.09 11.08
C VAL A 111 16.40 -14.08 11.89
N ILE A 112 15.22 -14.49 11.40
CA ILE A 112 14.36 -15.44 12.12
C ILE A 112 15.00 -16.83 12.12
N GLN A 113 15.61 -17.24 11.00
CA GLN A 113 16.22 -18.56 10.87
C GLN A 113 17.50 -18.72 11.71
N GLU A 114 18.22 -17.61 11.97
CA GLU A 114 19.29 -17.56 12.99
C GLU A 114 18.75 -17.74 14.41
N ALA A 115 17.59 -17.16 14.73
CA ALA A 115 16.99 -17.20 16.06
C ALA A 115 16.35 -18.57 16.38
N ASP A 116 15.57 -19.12 15.44
CA ASP A 116 14.91 -20.41 15.60
C ASP A 116 14.92 -21.19 14.27
N PRO A 117 15.72 -22.27 14.15
CA PRO A 117 15.74 -23.09 12.94
C PRO A 117 14.47 -23.91 12.73
N ASN A 118 13.62 -24.09 13.75
CA ASN A 118 12.36 -24.84 13.66
C ASN A 118 11.13 -23.95 13.40
N VAL A 119 11.36 -22.69 13.00
CA VAL A 119 10.30 -21.71 12.73
C VAL A 119 9.55 -22.01 11.43
N PHE A 120 8.24 -21.75 11.42
CA PHE A 120 7.43 -21.79 10.21
C PHE A 120 7.01 -20.37 9.81
N ILE A 121 7.37 -19.95 8.60
CA ILE A 121 7.09 -18.61 8.07
C ILE A 121 6.15 -18.72 6.87
N LEU A 122 4.99 -18.08 6.96
CA LEU A 122 4.02 -17.93 5.87
C LEU A 122 4.09 -16.49 5.36
N ILE A 123 4.41 -16.31 4.08
CA ILE A 123 4.48 -14.99 3.44
C ILE A 123 3.31 -14.86 2.47
N THR A 124 2.52 -13.80 2.63
CA THR A 124 1.40 -13.47 1.74
C THR A 124 1.57 -12.07 1.15
N ASP A 125 1.02 -11.87 -0.04
CA ASP A 125 0.94 -10.55 -0.68
C ASP A 125 -0.14 -9.70 -0.03
N ALA A 126 0.20 -8.45 0.29
CA ALA A 126 -0.76 -7.44 0.71
C ALA A 126 -1.00 -6.47 -0.44
N GLN A 127 -2.28 -6.29 -0.81
CA GLN A 127 -2.67 -5.34 -1.87
C GLN A 127 -2.36 -3.90 -1.45
N GLU A 128 -2.66 -3.56 -0.20
CA GLU A 128 -2.36 -2.25 0.37
C GLU A 128 -2.10 -2.38 1.88
N VAL A 129 -1.16 -1.59 2.39
CA VAL A 129 -0.91 -1.43 3.83
C VAL A 129 -0.90 0.06 4.12
N ILE A 130 -1.99 0.55 4.71
CA ILE A 130 -2.16 1.96 5.06
C ILE A 130 -1.72 2.16 6.51
N GLY A 131 -0.70 2.99 6.73
CA GLY A 131 -0.24 3.31 8.08
C GLY A 131 1.10 4.04 8.15
N GLN A 132 1.43 4.49 9.36
CA GLN A 132 2.70 5.12 9.70
C GLN A 132 3.86 4.15 9.40
N GLY A 133 4.89 4.60 8.67
CA GLY A 133 6.03 3.78 8.27
C GLY A 133 5.85 2.96 6.99
N PHE A 134 4.69 3.05 6.32
CA PHE A 134 4.42 2.41 5.02
C PHE A 134 3.89 3.40 3.97
N THR A 135 2.89 4.21 4.31
CA THR A 135 2.30 5.23 3.41
C THR A 135 2.66 6.65 3.85
N GLN A 136 2.86 6.87 5.15
CA GLN A 136 3.23 8.16 5.73
C GLN A 136 4.61 8.06 6.37
N PRO A 137 5.51 9.05 6.17
CA PRO A 137 6.78 9.10 6.89
C PRO A 137 6.49 9.18 8.39
N ILE A 138 7.33 8.51 9.19
CA ILE A 138 7.18 8.49 10.65
C ILE A 138 7.35 9.93 11.15
N VAL A 139 6.24 10.57 11.53
CA VAL A 139 6.29 11.90 12.16
C VAL A 139 6.48 11.70 13.66
N PRO A 140 7.58 12.20 14.27
CA PRO A 140 7.80 12.13 15.71
C PRO A 140 6.58 12.66 16.49
N ALA A 141 6.25 12.00 17.59
CA ALA A 141 5.07 12.33 18.39
C ALA A 141 5.05 13.80 18.84
N GLU A 142 6.21 14.39 19.18
CA GLU A 142 6.36 15.82 19.46
C GLU A 142 5.81 16.73 18.34
N ILE A 143 6.06 16.41 17.08
CA ILE A 143 5.69 17.25 15.93
C ILE A 143 4.19 17.15 15.65
N SER A 144 3.57 15.97 15.84
CA SER A 144 2.11 15.81 15.68
C SER A 144 1.29 16.61 16.69
N LYS A 145 1.81 16.82 17.91
CA LYS A 145 1.20 17.71 18.91
C LYS A 145 1.28 19.18 18.48
N GLN A 146 2.41 19.60 17.94
CA GLN A 146 2.64 20.97 17.47
C GLN A 146 1.79 21.31 16.23
N LEU A 147 1.60 20.36 15.31
CA LEU A 147 0.76 20.53 14.13
C LEU A 147 -0.73 20.66 14.49
N LYS A 148 -1.22 19.83 15.43
CA LYS A 148 -2.61 19.98 15.92
C LYS A 148 -2.86 21.31 16.62
N SER A 149 -1.87 21.92 17.27
CA SER A 149 -2.02 23.24 17.87
C SER A 149 -2.01 24.39 16.85
N GLN A 150 -1.43 24.21 15.66
CA GLN A 150 -1.40 25.24 14.61
C GLN A 150 -2.68 25.27 13.75
N ASP A 151 -3.34 24.13 13.55
CA ASP A 151 -4.63 24.09 12.86
C ASP A 151 -5.75 24.77 13.67
N ILE A 152 -5.74 24.63 15.00
CA ILE A 152 -6.74 25.26 15.89
C ILE A 152 -6.66 26.80 15.83
N THR A 153 -5.47 27.38 15.67
CA THR A 153 -5.32 28.85 15.51
C THR A 153 -5.77 29.37 14.15
N THR A 154 -5.85 28.50 13.13
CA THR A 154 -6.25 28.90 11.77
C THR A 154 -7.77 28.83 11.58
N GLU A 155 -8.45 27.86 12.20
CA GLU A 155 -9.92 27.79 12.18
C GLU A 155 -10.59 28.91 13.01
N ALA A 156 -9.97 29.33 14.12
CA ALA A 156 -10.52 30.42 14.95
C ALA A 156 -10.52 31.79 14.25
N ASN A 157 -9.57 32.04 13.34
CA ASN A 157 -9.44 33.34 12.68
C ASN A 157 -10.39 33.53 11.48
N ASN A 158 -10.91 32.45 10.92
CA ASN A 158 -11.82 32.51 9.76
C ASN A 158 -13.31 32.65 10.14
N ASN A 159 -13.67 32.38 11.40
CA ASN A 159 -15.06 32.48 11.87
C ASN A 159 -15.42 33.83 12.54
N VAL A 160 -14.49 34.79 12.61
CA VAL A 160 -14.74 36.10 13.24
C VAL A 160 -15.20 37.18 12.23
N VAL A 161 -15.12 36.95 10.92
CA VAL A 161 -15.43 37.97 9.90
C VAL A 161 -16.90 37.99 9.44
N ILE A 162 -17.76 37.11 9.98
CA ILE A 162 -19.17 37.00 9.56
C ILE A 162 -20.14 37.25 10.72
N ASP A 163 -20.00 38.36 11.47
CA ASP A 163 -21.14 38.85 12.28
C ASP A 163 -21.04 40.34 12.74
N GLU A 164 -20.82 41.28 11.82
CA GLU A 164 -20.86 42.72 12.17
C GLU A 164 -21.68 43.62 11.24
N ASN A 165 -22.58 43.09 10.40
CA ASN A 165 -23.32 43.95 9.45
C ASN A 165 -24.84 43.73 9.35
N SER A 166 -25.51 43.48 10.49
CA SER A 166 -26.98 43.36 10.55
C SER A 166 -27.66 44.11 11.70
N CYS A 167 -27.04 45.14 12.28
CA CYS A 167 -27.74 45.99 13.25
C CYS A 167 -27.34 47.47 13.18
N ASN A 168 -27.76 48.16 12.12
CA ASN A 168 -28.15 49.57 12.23
C ASN A 168 -29.07 50.01 11.08
N LYS A 169 -30.38 49.80 11.25
CA LYS A 169 -31.42 50.48 10.47
C LYS A 169 -32.52 50.93 11.42
N SER A 170 -32.27 52.02 12.13
CA SER A 170 -33.32 52.87 12.68
C SER A 170 -32.76 54.26 13.01
N LYS A 171 -32.82 55.15 12.01
CA LYS A 171 -33.29 56.55 12.11
C LYS A 171 -33.27 57.20 10.73
#